data_AF-A0A453R7H4-F1
#
_entry.id   AF-A0A453R7H4-F1
#
_cell.length_a   1.000
_cell.length_b   1.000
_cell.length_c   1.000
_cell.angle_alpha   90.00
_cell.angle_beta   90.00
_cell.angle_gamma   90.00
#
_symmetry.space_group_name_H-M   'P 1'
#
loop_
_entity.id
_entity.type
_entity.pdbx_description
1 polymer ?
#
loop_
_entity_poly.entity_id
_entity_poly.type
_entity_poly.pdbx_seq_one_letter_code
_entity_poly.pdbx_strand_id
1 'polypeptide(L)'
;MGNCQAAEEATVVVQHPGGGRVERLYWATSAAEVMRANPGHYVALVTLRVTEEEGQRQRRGAVRLTRVKLLKPRDTLQLGHAYRLIAVDEVTRAVQARKEEKTRRAQRQRQQASAGNDQSLMDEVLLLLHY
;
A
#
# COMPACT_ATOMS: atom_id res chain seq x y z
N MET A 1 21.05 2.83 31.69
CA MET A 1 20.71 3.38 30.36
C MET A 1 19.97 2.32 29.56
N GLY A 2 18.66 2.19 29.75
CA GLY A 2 17.84 1.20 29.07
C GLY A 2 16.36 1.56 29.21
N ASN A 3 15.57 1.21 28.19
CA ASN A 3 14.11 1.26 28.12
C ASN A 3 13.47 2.38 27.27
N CYS A 4 14.23 3.05 26.39
CA CYS A 4 13.59 3.94 25.41
C CYS A 4 12.64 3.16 24.46
N GLN A 5 12.93 1.87 24.21
CA GLN A 5 12.10 1.02 23.35
C GLN A 5 10.78 0.59 24.01
N ALA A 6 10.78 0.30 25.32
CA ALA A 6 9.56 -0.12 26.03
C ALA A 6 8.51 1.00 26.11
N ALA A 7 8.97 2.26 26.20
CA ALA A 7 8.08 3.42 26.22
C ALA A 7 7.36 3.63 24.87
N GLU A 8 7.99 3.29 23.75
CA GLU A 8 7.36 3.38 22.43
C GLU A 8 6.38 2.23 22.17
N GLU A 9 6.70 1.03 22.69
CA GLU A 9 5.84 -0.16 22.61
C GLU A 9 4.52 -0.01 23.39
N ALA A 10 4.50 0.84 24.43
CA ALA A 10 3.30 1.14 25.21
C ALA A 10 2.47 2.33 24.67
N THR A 11 2.69 2.77 23.42
CA THR A 11 1.98 3.93 22.84
C THR A 11 1.38 3.64 21.47
N VAL A 12 0.18 4.16 21.23
CA VAL A 12 -0.33 4.38 19.87
C VAL A 12 0.29 5.67 19.35
N VAL A 13 0.91 5.63 18.18
CA VAL A 13 1.47 6.81 17.53
C VAL A 13 0.61 7.18 16.33
N VAL A 14 -0.02 8.35 16.32
CA VAL A 14 -0.82 8.85 15.18
C VAL A 14 -0.11 10.05 14.56
N GLN A 15 0.30 9.90 13.29
CA GLN A 15 0.96 10.96 12.53
C GLN A 15 -0.05 11.78 11.73
N HIS A 16 -0.01 13.10 11.84
CA HIS A 16 -0.86 14.01 11.06
C HIS A 16 -0.20 14.42 9.73
N PRO A 17 -1.00 14.68 8.68
CA PRO A 17 -0.47 15.30 7.46
C PRO A 17 0.00 16.74 7.71
N GLY A 18 1.04 17.17 6.98
CA GLY A 18 1.35 18.59 6.78
C GLY A 18 2.26 19.31 7.79
N GLY A 19 2.77 18.68 8.86
CA GLY A 19 3.61 19.43 9.81
C GLY A 19 4.35 18.66 10.89
N GLY A 20 4.57 17.35 10.73
CA GLY A 20 5.34 16.55 11.68
C GLY A 20 4.68 16.37 13.06
N ARG A 21 3.42 16.81 13.24
CA ARG A 21 2.67 16.58 14.47
C ARG A 21 2.43 15.08 14.65
N VAL A 22 2.82 14.61 15.82
CA VAL A 22 2.62 13.24 16.28
C VAL A 22 1.77 13.28 17.54
N GLU A 23 0.65 12.58 17.52
CA GLU A 23 -0.18 12.33 18.68
C GLU A 23 0.18 10.96 19.28
N ARG A 24 0.32 10.91 20.60
CA ARG A 24 0.64 9.68 21.35
C ARG A 24 -0.52 9.36 22.30
N LEU A 25 -1.12 8.18 22.14
CA LEU A 25 -2.17 7.69 23.03
C LEU A 25 -1.63 6.52 23.84
N TYR A 26 -2.04 6.43 25.10
CA TYR A 26 -1.57 5.41 26.04
C TYR A 26 -2.66 4.38 26.38
N TRP A 27 -3.76 4.38 25.61
CA TRP A 27 -4.89 3.48 25.76
C TRP A 27 -5.35 2.94 24.41
N ALA A 28 -6.08 1.83 24.42
CA ALA A 28 -6.72 1.30 23.23
C ALA A 28 -7.88 2.21 22.81
N THR A 29 -7.88 2.67 21.57
CA THR A 29 -8.92 3.55 21.02
C THR A 29 -9.39 3.02 19.66
N SER A 30 -10.65 3.22 19.31
CA SER A 30 -11.17 2.79 18.01
C SER A 30 -10.77 3.74 16.89
N ALA A 31 -10.61 3.21 15.67
CA ALA A 31 -10.37 4.06 14.50
C ALA A 31 -11.53 5.05 14.28
N ALA A 32 -12.77 4.68 14.61
CA ALA A 32 -13.92 5.57 14.54
C ALA A 32 -13.79 6.79 15.47
N GLU A 33 -13.29 6.63 16.70
CA GLU A 33 -13.04 7.75 17.62
C GLU A 33 -12.03 8.73 17.03
N VAL A 34 -10.91 8.22 16.53
CA VAL A 34 -9.85 9.04 15.92
C VAL A 34 -10.36 9.75 14.67
N MET A 35 -11.12 9.07 13.81
CA MET A 35 -11.74 9.66 12.62
C MET A 35 -12.76 10.75 12.98
N ARG A 36 -13.49 10.61 14.09
CA ARG A 36 -14.45 11.61 14.57
C ARG A 36 -13.75 12.87 15.08
N ALA A 37 -12.63 12.70 15.78
CA ALA A 37 -11.77 13.80 16.23
C ALA A 37 -11.01 14.48 15.07
N ASN A 38 -10.86 13.79 13.94
CA ASN A 38 -10.16 14.28 12.75
C ASN A 38 -11.03 14.19 11.49
N PRO A 39 -12.05 15.06 11.34
CA PRO A 39 -12.91 15.08 10.16
C PRO A 39 -12.10 15.20 8.86
N GLY A 40 -12.58 14.55 7.79
CA GLY A 40 -11.92 14.56 6.48
C GLY A 40 -10.70 13.62 6.39
N HIS A 41 -10.44 12.82 7.43
CA HIS A 41 -9.30 11.90 7.47
C HIS A 41 -9.71 10.47 7.81
N TYR A 42 -9.04 9.52 7.18
CA TYR A 42 -9.02 8.12 7.57
C TYR A 42 -7.78 7.81 8.39
N VAL A 43 -7.82 6.73 9.19
CA VAL A 43 -6.66 6.19 9.90
C VAL A 43 -6.11 5.01 9.12
N ALA A 44 -4.78 4.96 8.98
CA ALA A 44 -4.09 3.82 8.41
C ALA A 44 -2.97 3.33 9.32
N LEU A 45 -2.83 2.00 9.42
CA LEU A 45 -1.70 1.33 10.04
C LEU A 45 -0.50 1.33 9.08
N VAL A 46 0.67 1.72 9.59
CA VAL A 46 1.93 1.76 8.86
C VAL A 46 2.85 0.69 9.44
N THR A 47 3.27 -0.26 8.60
CA THR A 47 4.18 -1.34 9.00
C THR A 47 5.42 -1.31 8.12
N LEU A 48 6.59 -1.22 8.72
CA LEU A 48 7.87 -1.40 8.03
C LEU A 48 8.14 -2.89 7.86
N ARG A 49 8.41 -3.31 6.63
CA ARG A 49 8.92 -4.63 6.30
C ARG A 49 10.32 -4.47 5.73
N VAL A 50 11.29 -5.10 6.39
CA VAL A 50 12.63 -5.29 5.85
C VAL A 50 12.60 -6.64 5.16
N THR A 51 12.74 -6.66 3.84
CA THR A 51 13.04 -7.92 3.14
C THR A 51 14.55 -8.09 3.15
N GLU A 52 15.03 -8.94 4.05
CA GLU A 52 16.39 -9.48 3.94
C GLU A 52 16.33 -10.55 2.85
N GLU A 53 16.92 -10.29 1.69
CA GLU A 53 17.14 -11.35 0.71
C GLU A 53 18.21 -12.28 1.29
N GLU A 54 17.77 -13.33 1.99
CA GLU A 54 18.65 -14.42 2.43
C GLU A 54 19.26 -15.07 1.20
N GLY A 55 20.54 -14.78 0.92
CA GLY A 55 21.34 -15.66 0.06
C GLY A 55 22.21 -15.03 -1.02
N GLN A 56 22.50 -13.72 -1.05
CA GLN A 56 23.59 -13.22 -1.90
C GLN A 56 24.29 -12.01 -1.28
N ARG A 57 25.47 -12.28 -0.69
CA ARG A 57 26.49 -11.29 -0.41
C ARG A 57 26.75 -10.49 -1.69
N GLN A 58 26.86 -9.16 -1.51
CA GLN A 58 27.25 -8.13 -2.48
C GLN A 58 26.14 -7.43 -3.30
N ARG A 59 25.84 -6.20 -2.81
CA ARG A 59 25.57 -4.97 -3.58
C ARG A 59 24.14 -4.52 -3.91
N ARG A 60 23.09 -4.96 -3.21
CA ARG A 60 21.82 -4.20 -3.17
C ARG A 60 21.23 -4.19 -1.76
N GLY A 61 21.20 -3.01 -1.14
CA GLY A 61 20.77 -2.82 0.24
C GLY A 61 19.32 -3.30 0.46
N ALA A 62 19.06 -3.79 1.67
CA ALA A 62 17.75 -4.27 2.08
C ALA A 62 16.63 -3.28 1.69
N VAL A 63 15.65 -3.76 0.92
CA VAL A 63 14.51 -2.92 0.51
C VAL A 63 13.60 -2.75 1.73
N ARG A 64 13.51 -1.51 2.24
CA ARG A 64 12.57 -1.13 3.29
C ARG A 64 11.22 -0.83 2.65
N LEU A 65 10.31 -1.81 2.69
CA LEU A 65 8.95 -1.65 2.19
C LEU A 65 8.06 -1.14 3.32
N THR A 66 7.29 -0.08 3.06
CA THR A 66 6.27 0.38 4.00
C THR A 66 4.91 -0.14 3.54
N ARG A 67 4.30 -1.02 4.31
CA ARG A 67 2.91 -1.46 4.08
C ARG A 67 1.97 -0.51 4.80
N VAL A 68 1.03 0.06 4.05
CA VAL A 68 -0.03 0.91 4.59
C VAL A 68 -1.36 0.17 4.48
N LYS A 69 -2.10 0.07 5.59
CA LYS A 69 -3.43 -0.54 5.64
C LYS A 69 -4.43 0.48 6.18
N LEU A 70 -5.37 0.90 5.35
CA LEU A 70 -6.52 1.71 5.79
C LEU A 70 -7.36 0.89 6.79
N LEU A 71 -7.66 1.48 7.94
CA LEU A 71 -8.45 0.83 8.97
C LEU A 71 -9.94 1.03 8.74
N LYS A 72 -10.72 0.02 9.12
CA LYS A 72 -12.18 0.16 9.21
C LYS A 72 -12.52 0.92 10.49
N PRO A 73 -13.69 1.60 10.57
CA PRO A 73 -14.10 2.30 11.78
C PRO A 73 -14.13 1.42 13.05
N ARG A 74 -14.40 0.11 12.90
CA ARG A 74 -14.44 -0.87 14.00
C ARG A 74 -13.07 -1.42 14.41
N ASP A 75 -12.02 -1.11 13.66
CA ASP A 75 -10.67 -1.58 14.01
C ASP A 75 -10.12 -0.77 15.19
N THR A 76 -9.40 -1.43 16.10
CA THR A 76 -8.77 -0.80 17.27
C THR A 76 -7.32 -0.44 16.98
N LEU A 77 -6.87 0.72 17.42
CA LEU A 77 -5.47 1.11 17.39
C LEU A 77 -4.75 0.42 18.56
N GLN A 78 -3.81 -0.46 18.23
CA GLN A 78 -3.03 -1.23 19.17
C GLN A 78 -1.80 -0.45 19.60
N LEU A 79 -1.42 -0.60 20.87
CA LEU A 79 -0.17 -0.04 21.39
C LEU A 79 1.03 -0.64 20.64
N GLY A 80 2.10 0.15 20.55
CA GLY A 80 3.35 -0.23 19.89
C GLY A 80 3.29 -0.18 18.36
N HIS A 81 2.19 0.31 17.80
CA HIS A 81 2.01 0.44 16.35
C HIS A 81 1.96 1.91 15.92
N ALA A 82 2.43 2.15 14.69
CA ALA A 82 2.41 3.45 14.06
C ALA A 82 1.20 3.58 13.11
N TYR A 83 0.43 4.63 13.32
CA TYR A 83 -0.73 5.00 12.53
C TYR A 83 -0.54 6.37 11.89
N ARG A 84 -1.25 6.62 10.80
CA ARG A 84 -1.23 7.90 10.09
C ARG A 84 -2.63 8.30 9.68
N LEU A 85 -2.92 9.59 9.79
CA LEU A 85 -4.10 10.20 9.18
C LEU A 85 -3.85 10.44 7.69
N ILE A 86 -4.79 10.00 6.87
CA ILE A 86 -4.77 10.12 5.42
C ILE A 86 -6.01 10.89 4.99
N ALA A 87 -5.84 11.94 4.20
CA ALA A 87 -6.98 12.74 3.75
C ALA A 87 -7.89 11.92 2.84
N VAL A 88 -9.20 12.18 2.90
CA VAL A 88 -10.20 11.50 2.06
C VAL A 88 -9.87 11.65 0.57
N ASP A 89 -9.37 12.81 0.15
CA ASP A 89 -8.97 13.08 -1.24
C ASP A 89 -7.76 12.26 -1.68
N GLU A 90 -6.81 11.98 -0.78
CA GLU A 90 -5.68 11.11 -1.06
C GLU A 90 -6.14 9.66 -1.25
N VAL A 91 -7.04 9.19 -0.39
CA VAL A 91 -7.60 7.83 -0.51
C VAL A 91 -8.38 7.69 -1.82
N THR A 92 -9.22 8.68 -2.14
CA THR A 92 -10.05 8.67 -3.34
C THR A 92 -9.18 8.65 -4.60
N ARG A 93 -8.16 9.51 -4.67
CA ARG A 93 -7.19 9.51 -5.78
C ARG A 93 -6.44 8.19 -5.90
N ALA A 94 -5.99 7.61 -4.79
CA ALA A 94 -5.27 6.33 -4.80
C ALA A 94 -6.17 5.17 -5.30
N VAL A 95 -7.43 5.13 -4.87
CA VAL A 95 -8.41 4.13 -5.33
C VAL A 95 -8.68 4.28 -6.83
N GLN A 96 -8.89 5.51 -7.29
CA GLN A 96 -9.13 5.79 -8.70
C GLN A 96 -7.92 5.43 -9.57
N ALA A 97 -6.71 5.84 -9.18
CA ALA A 97 -5.48 5.50 -9.89
C ALA A 97 -5.28 3.97 -9.99
N ARG A 98 -5.58 3.22 -8.92
CA ARG A 98 -5.49 1.75 -8.92
C ARG A 98 -6.52 1.11 -9.86
N LYS A 99 -7.72 1.69 -9.96
CA LYS A 99 -8.76 1.24 -10.89
C LYS A 99 -8.34 1.48 -12.34
N GLU A 100 -7.86 2.68 -12.65
CA GLU A 100 -7.37 3.05 -13.99
C GLU A 100 -6.20 2.18 -14.43
N GLU A 101 -5.24 1.93 -13.54
CA GLU A 101 -4.12 1.04 -13.83
C GLU A 101 -4.58 -0.38 -14.15
N LYS A 102 -5.54 -0.93 -13.37
CA LYS A 102 -6.10 -2.25 -13.63
C LYS A 102 -6.77 -2.32 -15.00
N THR A 103 -7.57 -1.31 -15.36
CA THR A 103 -8.23 -1.22 -16.67
C THR A 103 -7.21 -1.12 -17.80
N ARG A 104 -6.18 -0.27 -17.65
CA ARG A 104 -5.12 -0.09 -18.65
C ARG A 104 -4.31 -1.37 -18.86
N ARG A 105 -4.00 -2.12 -17.79
CA ARG A 105 -3.32 -3.42 -17.87
C ARG A 105 -4.19 -4.45 -18.60
N ALA A 106 -5.47 -4.53 -18.29
CA ALA A 106 -6.40 -5.44 -18.96
C ALA A 106 -6.56 -5.11 -20.46
N GLN A 107 -6.60 -3.83 -20.82
CA GLN A 107 -6.67 -3.40 -22.22
C GLN A 107 -5.40 -3.75 -23.00
N ARG A 108 -4.22 -3.52 -22.41
CA ARG A 108 -2.94 -3.92 -23.02
C ARG A 108 -2.85 -5.43 -23.22
N GLN A 109 -3.31 -6.22 -22.25
CA GLN A 109 -3.36 -7.69 -22.36
C GLN A 109 -4.30 -8.14 -23.48
N ARG A 110 -5.47 -7.49 -23.64
CA ARG A 110 -6.39 -7.78 -24.76
C ARG A 110 -5.80 -7.44 -26.12
N GLN A 111 -5.13 -6.30 -26.25
CA GLN A 111 -4.47 -5.88 -27.50
C GLN A 111 -3.30 -6.80 -27.87
N GLN A 112 -2.54 -7.28 -26.89
CA GLN A 112 -1.47 -8.26 -27.11
C GLN A 112 -2.03 -9.63 -27.51
N ALA A 113 -3.14 -10.06 -26.89
CA ALA A 113 -3.80 -11.30 -27.26
C ALA A 113 -4.41 -11.25 -28.67
N SER A 114 -5.00 -10.13 -29.08
CA SER A 114 -5.52 -9.97 -30.45
C SER A 114 -4.39 -9.89 -31.49
N ALA A 115 -3.31 -9.16 -31.20
CA ALA A 115 -2.17 -9.05 -32.11
C ALA A 115 -1.44 -10.39 -32.30
N GLY A 116 -1.29 -11.19 -31.24
CA GLY A 116 -0.67 -12.52 -31.34
C GLY A 116 -1.52 -13.52 -32.13
N ASN A 117 -2.85 -13.41 -32.06
CA ASN A 117 -3.77 -14.29 -32.77
C ASN A 117 -3.87 -13.95 -34.26
N ASP A 118 -3.83 -12.65 -34.61
CA ASP A 118 -3.78 -12.22 -36.02
C ASP A 118 -2.45 -12.59 -36.68
N GLN A 119 -1.34 -12.54 -35.93
CA GLN A 119 -0.02 -12.90 -36.46
C GLN A 119 0.13 -14.41 -36.68
N SER A 120 -0.46 -15.25 -35.81
CA SER A 120 -0.48 -16.71 -36.04
C SER A 120 -1.38 -17.10 -37.20
N LEU A 121 -2.54 -16.45 -37.37
CA LEU A 121 -3.43 -16.68 -38.52
C LEU A 121 -2.75 -16.26 -39.83
N MET A 122 -2.02 -15.15 -39.84
CA MET A 122 -1.24 -14.72 -41.00
C MET A 122 -0.14 -15.73 -41.35
N ASP A 123 0.60 -16.24 -40.36
CA ASP A 123 1.63 -17.27 -40.57
C ASP A 123 1.04 -18.59 -41.07
N GLU A 124 -0.11 -19.01 -40.53
CA GLU A 124 -0.79 -20.25 -40.95
C GLU A 124 -1.34 -20.14 -42.38
N VAL A 125 -1.89 -18.98 -42.76
CA VAL A 125 -2.34 -18.70 -44.13
C VAL A 125 -1.16 -18.60 -45.09
N LEU A 126 -0.03 -18.01 -44.69
CA LEU A 126 1.20 -17.99 -45.50
C LEU A 126 1.75 -19.40 -45.73
N LEU A 127 1.70 -20.26 -44.71
CA LEU A 127 2.12 -21.66 -44.80
C LEU A 127 1.23 -22.46 -45.76
N LEU A 128 -0.09 -22.20 -45.76
CA LEU A 128 -1.05 -22.84 -46.67
C LEU A 128 -0.92 -22.36 -48.13
N LEU A 129 -0.46 -21.14 -48.37
CA LEU A 129 -0.26 -20.59 -49.72
C LEU A 129 1.05 -21.02 -50.38
N HIS A 130 1.99 -21.57 -49.61
CA HIS A 130 3.27 -22.08 -50.10
C HIS A 130 3.32 -23.62 -50.26
N TYR A 131 2.19 -24.30 -50.12
CA TYR A 131 2.00 -25.72 -50.45
C TYR A 131 1.15 -25.86 -51.71
#